data_AF-A0A4Y9RJD2-F1
#
_entry.id   AF-A0A4Y9RJD2-F1
#
_cell.length_a   1.000
_cell.length_b   1.000
_cell.length_c   1.000
_cell.angle_alpha   90.00
_cell.angle_beta   90.00
_cell.angle_gamma   90.00
#
_symmetry.space_group_name_H-M   'P 1'
#
loop_
_entity.id
_entity.type
_entity.pdbx_description
1 polymer ?
#
loop_
_entity_poly.entity_id
_entity_poly.type
_entity_poly.pdbx_seq_one_letter_code
_entity_poly.pdbx_strand_id
1 'polypeptide(L)'
;MKPAAPWRRRLGGRSRREGHAAEWIAAVFLMLKGYQIIGFRLKSRAGEIDILARRGRVLAVVEVKRRTTLEAAMLSLTPHQHARLLASGQAVARGRPALAGLDLRLDMVALAPGRFPRHLRGVMSPDIGYPS
;
A
#
# COMPACT_ATOMS: atom_id res chain seq x y z
N MET A 1 -9.15 -31.96 23.03
CA MET A 1 -9.21 -31.13 21.81
C MET A 1 -10.12 -29.94 22.09
N LYS A 2 -9.60 -28.71 22.18
CA LYS A 2 -10.39 -27.51 22.55
C LYS A 2 -11.13 -26.94 21.32
N PRO A 3 -12.44 -26.65 21.37
CA PRO A 3 -13.16 -26.10 20.22
C PRO A 3 -12.82 -24.63 19.98
N ALA A 4 -12.69 -24.23 18.71
CA ALA A 4 -12.41 -22.86 18.30
C ALA A 4 -13.67 -21.98 18.44
N ALA A 5 -13.55 -20.89 19.19
CA ALA A 5 -14.66 -19.98 19.51
C ALA A 5 -15.22 -19.23 18.27
N PRO A 6 -16.55 -19.06 18.15
CA PRO A 6 -17.25 -18.61 16.94
C PRO A 6 -17.24 -17.08 16.64
N TRP A 7 -16.39 -16.27 17.28
CA TRP A 7 -16.40 -14.80 17.08
C TRP A 7 -15.71 -14.30 15.79
N ARG A 8 -15.07 -15.18 15.02
CA ARG A 8 -14.31 -14.81 13.79
C ARG A 8 -15.16 -14.50 12.54
N ARG A 9 -16.48 -14.74 12.52
CA ARG A 9 -17.29 -14.62 11.30
C ARG A 9 -18.02 -13.28 11.08
N ARG A 10 -18.18 -12.41 12.09
CA ARG A 10 -18.92 -11.13 11.94
C ARG A 10 -18.04 -9.89 11.62
N LEU A 11 -16.72 -9.96 11.78
CA LEU A 11 -15.80 -8.87 11.47
C LEU A 11 -15.41 -8.77 9.97
N GLY A 12 -15.60 -9.85 9.20
CA GLY A 12 -15.13 -9.93 7.81
C GLY A 12 -15.91 -9.12 6.77
N GLY A 13 -17.22 -8.89 6.98
CA GLY A 13 -18.06 -8.17 6.02
C GLY A 13 -17.91 -6.64 6.07
N ARG A 14 -17.77 -6.08 7.28
CA ARG A 14 -17.57 -4.64 7.50
C ARG A 14 -16.15 -4.22 7.12
N SER A 15 -15.16 -5.03 7.50
CA SER A 15 -13.73 -4.85 7.16
C SER A 15 -13.46 -4.82 5.64
N ARG A 16 -14.15 -5.64 4.83
CA ARG A 16 -13.99 -5.60 3.36
C ARG A 16 -14.52 -4.31 2.72
N ARG A 17 -15.72 -3.87 3.13
CA ARG A 17 -16.34 -2.61 2.63
C ARG A 17 -15.53 -1.38 3.06
N GLU A 18 -15.02 -1.42 4.29
CA GLU A 18 -14.13 -0.39 4.84
C GLU A 18 -12.77 -0.35 4.12
N GLY A 19 -12.21 -1.50 3.76
CA GLY A 19 -11.01 -1.58 2.91
C GLY A 19 -11.21 -0.91 1.55
N HIS A 20 -12.34 -1.18 0.88
CA HIS A 20 -12.66 -0.54 -0.41
C HIS A 20 -12.76 0.98 -0.31
N ALA A 21 -13.45 1.50 0.70
CA ALA A 21 -13.57 2.95 0.87
C ALA A 21 -12.21 3.62 1.15
N ALA A 22 -11.34 2.96 1.91
CA ALA A 22 -10.00 3.47 2.20
C ALA A 22 -9.13 3.58 0.94
N GLU A 23 -9.14 2.54 0.10
CA GLU A 23 -8.42 2.55 -1.18
C GLU A 23 -8.90 3.66 -2.12
N TRP A 24 -10.23 3.87 -2.21
CA TRP A 24 -10.78 4.96 -3.03
C TRP A 24 -10.35 6.34 -2.54
N ILE A 25 -10.43 6.60 -1.23
CA ILE A 25 -9.99 7.87 -0.65
C ILE A 25 -8.49 8.09 -0.92
N ALA A 26 -7.68 7.05 -0.74
CA ALA A 26 -6.25 7.11 -1.02
C ALA A 26 -5.97 7.40 -2.50
N ALA A 27 -6.69 6.76 -3.43
CA ALA A 27 -6.53 6.99 -4.85
C ALA A 27 -6.92 8.42 -5.26
N VAL A 28 -8.07 8.92 -4.82
CA VAL A 28 -8.49 10.31 -5.09
C VAL A 28 -7.44 11.28 -4.54
N PHE A 29 -6.96 11.05 -3.33
CA PHE A 29 -5.90 11.86 -2.73
C PHE A 29 -4.60 11.83 -3.56
N LEU A 30 -4.19 10.66 -4.05
CA LEU A 30 -3.01 10.52 -4.91
C LEU A 30 -3.22 11.24 -6.26
N MET A 31 -4.41 11.15 -6.85
CA MET A 31 -4.76 11.84 -8.09
C MET A 31 -4.66 13.36 -7.92
N LEU A 32 -5.20 13.91 -6.83
CA LEU A 32 -5.05 15.33 -6.50
C LEU A 32 -3.57 15.73 -6.29
N LYS A 33 -2.71 14.79 -5.91
CA LYS A 33 -1.24 14.98 -5.83
C LYS A 33 -0.51 14.75 -7.17
N GLY A 34 -1.24 14.64 -8.28
CA GLY A 34 -0.70 14.49 -9.64
C GLY A 34 -0.23 13.08 -9.97
N TYR A 35 -0.74 12.05 -9.29
CA TYR A 35 -0.48 10.66 -9.66
C TYR A 35 -1.56 10.13 -10.60
N GLN A 36 -1.14 9.37 -11.60
CA GLN A 36 -2.03 8.56 -12.42
C GLN A 36 -2.19 7.18 -11.76
N ILE A 37 -3.43 6.77 -11.45
CA ILE A 37 -3.69 5.44 -10.90
C ILE A 37 -3.60 4.40 -12.02
N ILE A 38 -2.74 3.39 -11.83
CA ILE A 38 -2.53 2.29 -12.77
C ILE A 38 -3.42 1.09 -12.44
N GLY A 39 -3.72 0.88 -11.15
CA GLY A 39 -4.67 -0.15 -10.74
C GLY A 39 -4.78 -0.29 -9.22
N PHE A 40 -5.79 -1.04 -8.82
CA PHE A 40 -6.12 -1.37 -7.43
C PHE A 40 -6.00 -2.87 -7.19
N ARG A 41 -5.64 -3.28 -5.97
CA ARG A 41 -5.63 -4.67 -5.52
C ARG A 41 -4.96 -5.61 -6.51
N LEU A 42 -3.81 -5.18 -7.01
CA LEU A 42 -3.10 -5.89 -8.07
C LEU A 42 -2.43 -7.11 -7.46
N LYS A 43 -2.93 -8.29 -7.85
CA LYS A 43 -2.34 -9.56 -7.44
C LYS A 43 -1.08 -9.85 -8.26
N SER A 44 -0.07 -10.33 -7.56
CA SER A 44 1.18 -10.84 -8.13
C SER A 44 1.57 -12.12 -7.41
N ARG A 45 2.56 -12.85 -7.97
CA ARG A 45 3.13 -14.03 -7.32
C ARG A 45 3.78 -13.72 -5.96
N ALA A 46 4.28 -12.50 -5.77
CA ALA A 46 4.91 -12.08 -4.53
C ALA A 46 3.91 -11.55 -3.49
N GLY A 47 2.70 -11.16 -3.89
CA GLY A 47 1.72 -10.52 -3.00
C GLY A 47 0.70 -9.63 -3.71
N GLU A 48 -0.15 -8.98 -2.93
CA GLU A 48 -1.15 -8.02 -3.39
C GLU A 48 -0.63 -6.60 -3.15
N ILE A 49 -0.87 -5.70 -4.11
CA ILE A 49 -0.59 -4.27 -4.02
C ILE A 49 -1.94 -3.55 -3.89
N ASP A 50 -2.12 -2.74 -2.85
CA ASP A 50 -3.36 -1.98 -2.67
C ASP A 50 -3.59 -1.01 -3.84
N ILE A 51 -2.61 -0.16 -4.13
CA ILE A 51 -2.65 0.79 -5.26
C ILE A 51 -1.29 0.83 -5.96
N LEU A 52 -1.31 0.75 -7.29
CA LEU A 52 -0.16 1.08 -8.13
C LEU A 52 -0.42 2.41 -8.83
N ALA A 53 0.49 3.36 -8.70
CA ALA A 53 0.32 4.71 -9.24
C ALA A 53 1.61 5.20 -9.92
N ARG A 54 1.48 6.06 -10.93
CA ARG A 54 2.60 6.64 -11.66
C ARG A 54 2.65 8.15 -11.47
N ARG A 55 3.84 8.71 -11.27
CA ARG A 55 4.09 10.16 -11.35
C ARG A 55 5.45 10.42 -12.00
N GLY A 56 5.44 10.94 -13.22
CA GLY A 56 6.67 11.09 -14.02
C GLY A 56 7.35 9.74 -14.25
N ARG A 57 8.62 9.64 -13.85
CA ARG A 57 9.40 8.38 -13.91
C ARG A 57 9.12 7.42 -12.77
N VAL A 58 8.41 7.83 -11.73
CA VAL A 58 8.18 6.99 -10.55
C VAL A 58 6.96 6.09 -10.73
N LEU A 59 7.15 4.80 -10.47
CA LEU A 59 6.09 3.82 -10.27
C LEU A 59 5.95 3.52 -8.77
N ALA A 60 4.95 4.13 -8.13
CA ALA A 60 4.69 3.99 -6.72
C ALA A 60 3.82 2.76 -6.44
N VAL A 61 4.38 1.80 -5.70
CA VAL A 61 3.63 0.76 -4.99
C VAL A 61 3.15 1.41 -3.69
N VAL A 62 1.84 1.54 -3.51
CA VAL A 62 1.28 2.25 -2.36
C VAL A 62 0.53 1.27 -1.47
N GLU A 63 0.97 1.18 -0.22
CA GLU A 63 0.23 0.51 0.86
C GLU A 63 -0.72 1.51 1.53
N VAL A 64 -1.98 1.12 1.78
CA VAL A 64 -2.99 1.97 2.43
C VAL A 64 -3.26 1.47 3.84
N LYS A 65 -2.95 2.29 4.85
CA LYS A 65 -3.14 1.94 6.26
C LYS A 65 -4.14 2.85 6.96
N ARG A 66 -5.05 2.24 7.74
CA ARG A 66 -5.92 2.97 8.67
C ARG A 66 -5.19 3.20 10.00
N ARG A 67 -4.47 4.33 10.10
CA ARG A 67 -3.68 4.72 11.26
C ARG A 67 -3.77 6.23 11.50
N THR A 68 -3.83 6.62 12.76
CA THR A 68 -3.94 8.01 13.23
C THR A 68 -2.67 8.82 13.07
N THR A 69 -1.50 8.17 12.99
CA THR A 69 -0.19 8.82 12.82
C THR A 69 0.67 8.13 11.77
N LEU A 70 1.61 8.90 11.24
CA LEU A 70 2.53 8.51 10.18
C LEU A 70 3.62 7.55 10.69
N GLU A 71 4.11 7.80 11.91
CA GLU A 71 5.06 6.95 12.62
C GLU A 71 4.50 5.54 12.87
N ALA A 72 3.25 5.44 13.31
CA ALA A 72 2.59 4.15 13.49
C ALA A 72 2.43 3.38 12.17
N ALA A 73 2.37 4.10 11.05
CA ALA A 73 2.32 3.52 9.72
C ALA A 73 3.70 2.96 9.32
N MET A 74 4.78 3.72 9.54
CA MET A 74 6.17 3.29 9.28
C MET A 74 6.61 2.11 10.14
N LEU A 75 6.38 2.17 11.46
CA LEU A 75 6.78 1.10 12.40
C LEU A 75 6.12 -0.25 12.09
N SER A 76 5.03 -0.25 11.34
CA SER A 76 4.32 -1.47 10.96
C SER A 76 4.86 -2.13 9.69
N LEU A 77 5.80 -1.50 8.98
CA LEU A 77 6.38 -2.07 7.77
C LEU A 77 7.59 -2.93 8.12
N THR A 78 7.42 -4.25 8.06
CA THR A 78 8.51 -5.20 8.31
C THR A 78 9.42 -5.37 7.09
N PRO A 79 10.68 -5.84 7.24
CA PRO A 79 11.59 -6.06 6.12
C PRO A 79 11.00 -7.01 5.07
N HIS A 80 10.32 -8.07 5.53
CA HIS A 80 9.66 -9.03 4.65
C HIS A 80 8.48 -8.40 3.89
N GLN A 81 7.65 -7.56 4.54
CA GLN A 81 6.57 -6.86 3.86
C GLN A 81 7.13 -5.90 2.81
N HIS A 82 8.17 -5.14 3.14
CA HIS A 82 8.86 -4.23 2.22
C HIS A 82 9.37 -4.96 0.98
N ALA A 83 10.13 -6.05 1.16
CA ALA A 83 10.66 -6.85 0.06
C ALA A 83 9.54 -7.44 -0.82
N ARG A 84 8.46 -7.95 -0.21
CA ARG A 84 7.31 -8.49 -0.95
C ARG A 84 6.61 -7.44 -1.80
N LEU A 85 6.35 -6.25 -1.26
CA LEU A 85 5.67 -5.18 -1.99
C LEU A 85 6.51 -4.68 -3.19
N LEU A 86 7.83 -4.54 -3.02
CA LEU A 86 8.73 -4.22 -4.14
C LEU A 86 8.72 -5.33 -5.19
N ALA A 87 8.86 -6.59 -4.79
CA ALA A 87 8.81 -7.72 -5.72
C ALA A 87 7.47 -7.81 -6.47
N SER A 88 6.36 -7.49 -5.80
CA SER A 88 5.03 -7.39 -6.42
C SER A 88 4.98 -6.29 -7.47
N GLY A 89 5.48 -5.09 -7.16
CA GLY A 89 5.55 -3.97 -8.09
C GLY A 89 6.37 -4.31 -9.34
N GLN A 90 7.54 -4.91 -9.15
CA GLN A 90 8.38 -5.41 -10.24
C GLN A 90 7.66 -6.45 -11.11
N ALA A 91 6.98 -7.40 -10.48
CA ALA A 91 6.24 -8.44 -11.20
C ALA A 91 5.11 -7.86 -12.07
N VAL A 92 4.38 -6.87 -11.55
CA VAL A 92 3.33 -6.17 -12.30
C VAL A 92 3.93 -5.34 -13.45
N ALA A 93 5.07 -4.66 -13.22
CA ALA A 93 5.73 -3.86 -14.25
C ALA A 93 6.27 -4.71 -15.41
N ARG A 94 6.86 -5.88 -15.12
CA ARG A 94 7.41 -6.78 -16.16
C ARG A 94 6.38 -7.21 -17.21
N GLY A 95 5.11 -7.35 -16.84
CA GLY A 95 4.04 -7.73 -17.76
C GLY A 95 3.50 -6.59 -18.62
N ARG A 96 4.03 -5.35 -18.50
CA ARG A 96 3.45 -4.15 -19.11
C ARG A 96 4.54 -3.24 -19.69
N PRO A 97 4.74 -3.23 -21.02
CA PRO A 97 5.75 -2.40 -21.68
C PRO A 97 5.68 -0.91 -21.31
N ALA A 98 4.47 -0.37 -21.13
CA ALA A 98 4.25 1.03 -20.73
C ALA A 98 4.78 1.39 -19.33
N LEU A 99 5.13 0.40 -18.50
CA LEU A 99 5.70 0.58 -17.16
C LEU A 99 7.21 0.27 -17.13
N ALA A 100 7.80 -0.16 -18.23
CA ALA A 100 9.22 -0.50 -18.30
C ALA A 100 10.09 0.75 -18.09
N GLY A 101 11.21 0.58 -17.38
CA GLY A 101 12.17 1.66 -17.11
C GLY A 101 11.72 2.73 -16.11
N LEU A 102 10.55 2.56 -15.48
CA LEU A 102 10.11 3.41 -14.37
C LEU A 102 10.80 3.02 -13.06
N ASP A 103 11.08 4.03 -12.25
CA ASP A 103 11.72 3.89 -10.94
C ASP A 103 10.68 3.41 -9.92
N LEU A 104 10.81 2.16 -9.48
CA LEU A 104 9.89 1.59 -8.50
C LEU A 104 10.15 2.18 -7.11
N ARG A 105 9.10 2.66 -6.45
CA ARG A 105 9.18 3.20 -5.09
C ARG A 105 8.06 2.65 -4.22
N LEU A 106 8.36 2.36 -2.97
CA LEU A 106 7.35 2.03 -1.98
C LEU A 106 6.87 3.30 -1.27
N ASP A 107 5.59 3.60 -1.39
CA ASP A 107 4.92 4.74 -0.76
C ASP A 107 3.85 4.20 0.23
N MET A 108 3.41 5.04 1.17
CA MET A 108 2.34 4.67 2.10
C MET A 108 1.35 5.81 2.27
N VAL A 109 0.06 5.47 2.28
CA VAL A 109 -1.03 6.41 2.61
C VAL A 109 -1.66 6.02 3.93
N ALA A 110 -1.62 6.93 4.91
CA ALA A 110 -2.28 6.77 6.20
C ALA A 110 -3.61 7.54 6.22
N LEU A 111 -4.68 6.83 6.61
CA LEU A 111 -6.03 7.35 6.73
C LEU A 111 -6.52 7.23 8.18
N ALA A 112 -7.17 8.28 8.67
CA ALA A 112 -7.82 8.28 9.98
C ALA A 112 -9.15 9.05 9.90
N PRO A 113 -10.20 8.60 10.62
CA PRO A 113 -11.46 9.34 10.69
C PRO A 113 -11.24 10.79 11.14
N GLY A 114 -11.87 11.74 10.46
CA GLY A 114 -11.81 13.17 10.79
C GLY A 114 -10.45 13.84 10.52
N ARG A 115 -9.53 13.19 9.81
CA ARG A 115 -8.22 13.78 9.46
C ARG A 115 -7.94 13.69 7.98
N PHE A 116 -7.17 14.67 7.48
CA PHE A 116 -6.67 14.64 6.12
C PHE A 116 -5.73 13.44 5.90
N PRO A 117 -5.82 12.76 4.73
CA PRO A 117 -4.88 11.71 4.37
C PRO A 117 -3.43 12.18 4.43
N ARG A 118 -2.53 11.32 4.90
CA ARG A 118 -1.09 11.57 4.86
C ARG A 118 -0.42 10.60 3.91
N HIS A 119 0.56 11.08 3.17
CA HIS A 119 1.28 10.28 2.16
C HIS A 119 2.78 10.41 2.39
N LEU A 120 3.39 9.29 2.79
CA LEU A 120 4.83 9.09 2.87
C LEU A 120 5.36 8.53 1.57
N ARG A 121 6.48 9.08 1.09
CA ARG A 121 7.16 8.60 -0.12
C ARG A 121 8.44 7.88 0.26
N GLY A 122 8.77 6.80 -0.45
CA GLY A 122 10.04 6.08 -0.25
C GLY A 122 10.17 5.48 1.14
N VAL A 123 9.11 4.85 1.64
CA VAL A 123 9.11 4.22 2.95
C VAL A 123 10.04 3.02 2.94
N MET A 124 10.99 3.01 3.86
CA MET A 124 11.89 1.89 4.12
C MET A 124 11.48 1.18 5.41
N SER A 125 11.75 -0.12 5.50
CA SER A 125 11.64 -0.84 6.77
C SER A 125 12.67 -0.28 7.75
N PRO A 126 12.34 -0.07 9.04
CA PRO A 126 13.28 0.48 10.03
C PRO A 126 14.62 -0.25 10.09
N ASP A 127 14.60 -1.59 9.94
CA ASP A 127 15.80 -2.44 9.99
C ASP A 127 16.66 -2.41 8.72
N ILE A 128 16.23 -1.72 7.65
CA ILE A 128 16.97 -1.58 6.38
C ILE A 128 17.83 -0.30 6.34
N GLY A 129 17.80 0.51 7.41
CA GLY A 129 18.68 1.66 7.63
C GLY A 129 18.17 2.95 6.99
N TYR A 130 18.08 4.01 7.78
CA TYR A 130 18.33 5.36 7.25
C TYR A 130 19.85 5.45 7.05
N PRO A 131 20.37 5.83 5.87
CA PRO A 131 21.78 6.19 5.78
C PRO A 131 22.02 7.35 6.76
N SER A 132 23.00 7.15 7.65
CA SER A 132 23.57 8.17 8.53
C SER A 132 24.04 9.38 7.75
#